data_AF-A0A349UM38-F1
#
_entry.id   AF-A0A349UM38-F1
#
_cell.length_a   1.000
_cell.length_b   1.000
_cell.length_c   1.000
_cell.angle_alpha   90.00
_cell.angle_beta   90.00
_cell.angle_gamma   90.00
#
_symmetry.space_group_name_H-M   'P 1'
#
loop_
_entity.id
_entity.type
_entity.pdbx_description
1 polymer ?
#
loop_
_entity_poly.entity_id
_entity_poly.type
_entity_poly.pdbx_seq_one_letter_code
_entity_poly.pdbx_strand_id
1 'polypeptide(L)'
;QVSKSMATGLGVSVAGALLGVGQVGQDLMSTVAKVTFELPNSREHEIEADRIGVELAARAGYDPRAAVSLWNKMSTQSAGAPPQWLSTHPSHASRQRDLAEYAARVMPLYQAARR
;
A
#
# COMPACT_ATOMS: atom_id res chain seq x y z
N GLN A 1 10.35 8.84 1.62
CA GLN A 1 10.31 7.78 0.58
C GLN A 1 11.59 7.79 -0.25
N VAL A 2 12.01 8.94 -0.80
CA VAL A 2 13.28 9.09 -1.56
C VAL A 2 14.51 8.57 -0.82
N SER A 3 14.64 8.83 0.49
CA SER A 3 15.82 8.39 1.25
C SER A 3 15.94 6.88 1.38
N LYS A 4 14.81 6.15 1.46
CA LYS A 4 14.81 4.68 1.59
C LYS A 4 15.15 4.03 0.24
N SER A 5 14.55 4.48 -0.86
CA SER A 5 14.84 3.95 -2.20
C SER A 5 16.27 4.29 -2.65
N MET A 6 16.77 5.47 -2.29
CA MET A 6 18.16 5.87 -2.56
C MET A 6 19.15 5.02 -1.75
N ALA A 7 18.86 4.75 -0.47
CA ALA A 7 19.68 3.88 0.37
C ALA A 7 19.69 2.42 -0.14
N THR A 8 18.52 1.89 -0.52
CA THR A 8 18.43 0.55 -1.14
C THR A 8 19.22 0.49 -2.45
N GLY A 9 19.09 1.50 -3.32
CA GLY A 9 19.80 1.57 -4.59
C GLY A 9 21.32 1.67 -4.44
N LEU A 10 21.81 2.48 -3.50
CA LEU A 10 23.24 2.57 -3.16
C LEU A 10 23.77 1.28 -2.53
N GLY A 11 23.01 0.64 -1.66
CA GLY A 11 23.39 -0.64 -1.05
C GLY A 11 23.53 -1.75 -2.08
N VAL A 12 22.58 -1.84 -3.02
CA VAL A 12 22.59 -2.84 -4.10
C VAL A 12 23.75 -2.61 -5.07
N SER A 13 24.05 -1.35 -5.44
CA SER A 13 25.14 -1.05 -6.38
C SER A 13 26.53 -1.33 -5.78
N VAL A 14 26.76 -0.97 -4.51
CA VAL A 14 28.00 -1.30 -3.80
C VAL A 14 28.16 -2.81 -3.65
N ALA A 15 27.11 -3.52 -3.25
CA ALA A 15 27.14 -4.98 -3.15
C ALA A 15 27.38 -5.64 -4.52
N GLY A 16 26.74 -5.15 -5.58
CA GLY A 16 26.92 -5.65 -6.94
C GLY A 16 28.36 -5.47 -7.45
N ALA A 17 28.98 -4.32 -7.16
CA ALA A 17 30.38 -4.05 -7.51
C ALA A 17 31.37 -4.96 -6.75
N LEU A 18 31.14 -5.19 -5.44
CA LEU A 18 31.97 -6.07 -4.63
C LEU A 18 31.87 -7.55 -5.02
N LEU A 19 30.66 -8.00 -5.38
CA LEU A 19 30.39 -9.38 -5.76
C LEU A 19 30.69 -9.68 -7.24
N GLY A 20 31.16 -8.69 -8.01
CA GLY A 20 31.50 -8.84 -9.42
C GLY A 20 30.31 -9.20 -10.31
N VAL A 21 29.09 -8.89 -9.87
CA VAL A 21 27.88 -9.27 -10.59
C VAL A 21 27.65 -8.26 -11.71
N GLY A 22 27.66 -8.75 -12.96
CA GLY A 22 27.39 -7.92 -14.14
C GLY A 22 26.00 -7.30 -14.12
N GLN A 23 25.68 -6.49 -15.13
CA GLN A 23 24.44 -5.70 -15.22
C GLN A 23 23.17 -6.51 -14.90
N VAL A 24 23.06 -7.72 -15.45
CA VAL A 24 21.92 -8.64 -15.23
C VAL A 24 21.76 -9.02 -13.76
N GLY A 25 22.85 -9.22 -13.03
CA GLY A 25 22.78 -9.55 -11.60
C GLY A 25 22.48 -8.36 -10.72
N GLN A 26 22.90 -7.16 -11.11
CA GLN A 26 22.49 -5.91 -10.44
C GLN A 26 20.99 -5.66 -10.61
N ASP A 27 20.45 -5.88 -11.81
CA ASP A 27 19.01 -5.78 -12.09
C ASP A 27 18.19 -6.80 -11.28
N LEU A 28 18.69 -8.04 -11.17
CA LEU A 28 18.05 -9.05 -10.32
C LEU A 28 18.08 -8.66 -8.84
N MET A 29 19.23 -8.20 -8.32
CA MET A 29 19.34 -7.79 -6.91
C MET A 29 18.44 -6.59 -6.59
N SER A 30 18.34 -5.62 -7.49
CA SER A 30 17.45 -4.47 -7.30
C SER A 30 15.97 -4.89 -7.28
N THR A 31 15.58 -5.82 -8.15
CA THR A 31 14.23 -6.39 -8.16
C THR A 31 13.91 -7.12 -6.86
N VAL A 32 14.84 -7.95 -6.38
CA VAL A 32 14.70 -8.63 -5.09
C VAL A 32 14.54 -7.62 -3.97
N ALA A 33 15.44 -6.64 -3.88
CA ALA A 33 15.39 -5.63 -2.82
C ALA A 33 14.07 -4.82 -2.83
N LYS A 34 13.58 -4.47 -4.01
CA LYS A 34 12.27 -3.81 -4.18
C LYS A 34 11.14 -4.68 -3.64
N VAL A 35 11.09 -5.95 -4.03
CA VAL A 35 10.00 -6.87 -3.63
C VAL A 35 10.07 -7.22 -2.14
N THR A 36 11.26 -7.34 -1.56
CA THR A 36 11.44 -7.80 -0.17
C THR A 36 11.47 -6.67 0.85
N PHE A 37 11.99 -5.50 0.52
CA PHE A 37 12.18 -4.42 1.48
C PHE A 37 11.29 -3.22 1.17
N GLU A 38 11.17 -2.80 -0.09
CA GLU A 38 10.43 -1.58 -0.41
C GLU A 38 8.92 -1.81 -0.39
N LEU A 39 8.44 -2.87 -1.06
CA LEU A 39 7.01 -3.13 -1.18
C LEU A 39 6.31 -3.43 0.16
N PRO A 40 6.85 -4.24 1.09
CA PRO A 40 6.19 -4.49 2.37
C PRO A 40 6.01 -3.21 3.19
N ASN A 41 7.05 -2.37 3.29
CA ASN A 41 6.97 -1.07 3.94
C ASN A 41 5.91 -0.17 3.28
N SER A 42 5.88 -0.15 1.93
CA SER A 42 4.86 0.60 1.20
C SER A 42 3.43 0.14 1.53
N ARG A 43 3.21 -1.16 1.71
CA ARG A 43 1.89 -1.72 2.04
C ARG A 43 1.42 -1.38 3.45
N GLU A 44 2.33 -1.18 4.41
CA GLU A 44 1.97 -0.67 5.73
C GLU A 44 1.48 0.78 5.65
N HIS A 45 2.15 1.61 4.86
CA HIS A 45 1.73 3.00 4.61
C HIS A 45 0.35 3.08 3.94
N GLU A 46 0.03 2.12 3.06
CA GLU A 46 -1.28 2.01 2.44
C GLU A 46 -2.40 1.73 3.45
N ILE A 47 -2.16 0.84 4.42
CA ILE A 47 -3.14 0.55 5.50
C ILE A 47 -3.35 1.78 6.38
N GLU A 48 -2.26 2.46 6.75
CA GLU A 48 -2.34 3.70 7.52
C GLU A 48 -3.13 4.78 6.76
N ALA A 49 -2.85 4.96 5.47
CA ALA A 49 -3.56 5.90 4.62
C ALA A 49 -5.06 5.57 4.50
N ASP A 50 -5.43 4.31 4.35
CA ASP A 50 -6.83 3.87 4.31
C ASP A 50 -7.57 4.24 5.60
N ARG A 51 -6.96 3.95 6.75
CA ARG A 51 -7.54 4.22 8.08
C ARG A 51 -7.73 5.72 8.30
N ILE A 52 -6.70 6.52 8.04
CA ILE A 52 -6.76 7.98 8.16
C ILE A 52 -7.83 8.54 7.21
N GLY A 53 -7.85 8.09 5.96
CA GLY A 53 -8.83 8.53 4.96
C GLY A 53 -10.27 8.27 5.38
N VAL A 54 -10.57 7.08 5.89
CA VAL A 54 -11.93 6.72 6.35
C VAL A 54 -12.33 7.46 7.61
N GLU A 55 -11.39 7.70 8.52
CA GLU A 55 -11.66 8.52 9.71
C GLU A 55 -11.97 9.98 9.35
N LEU A 56 -11.18 10.58 8.45
CA LEU A 56 -11.41 11.94 7.97
C LEU A 56 -12.76 12.04 7.25
N ALA A 57 -13.10 11.05 6.41
CA ALA A 57 -14.39 10.97 5.74
C ALA A 57 -15.54 10.91 6.75
N ALA A 58 -15.43 10.08 7.79
CA ALA A 58 -16.42 9.98 8.85
C ALA A 58 -16.60 11.32 9.57
N ARG A 59 -15.50 11.98 9.98
CA ARG A 59 -15.54 13.31 10.62
C ARG A 59 -16.15 14.39 9.73
N ALA A 60 -16.00 14.27 8.41
CA ALA A 60 -16.60 15.16 7.43
C ALA A 60 -18.08 14.84 7.12
N GLY A 61 -18.68 13.84 7.78
CA GLY A 61 -20.08 13.47 7.61
C GLY A 61 -20.34 12.51 6.43
N TYR A 62 -19.31 11.90 5.86
CA TYR A 62 -19.45 10.82 4.88
C TYR A 62 -19.55 9.46 5.57
N ASP A 63 -20.40 8.57 5.03
CA ASP A 63 -20.59 7.22 5.59
C ASP A 63 -19.30 6.40 5.42
N PRO A 64 -18.62 5.97 6.50
CA PRO A 64 -17.36 5.24 6.40
C PRO A 64 -17.51 3.87 5.72
N ARG A 65 -18.72 3.30 5.64
CA ARG A 65 -18.98 2.06 4.88
C ARG A 65 -18.88 2.25 3.36
N ALA A 66 -18.99 3.48 2.88
CA ALA A 66 -18.83 3.79 1.46
C ALA A 66 -17.41 3.45 0.97
N ALA A 67 -16.40 3.54 1.84
CA ALA A 67 -15.03 3.16 1.52
C ALA A 67 -14.90 1.66 1.19
N VAL A 68 -15.56 0.79 1.96
CA VAL A 68 -15.59 -0.67 1.68
C VAL A 68 -16.24 -0.94 0.32
N SER A 69 -17.33 -0.23 0.02
CA SER A 69 -18.04 -0.36 -1.25
C SER A 69 -17.20 0.09 -2.44
N LEU A 70 -16.45 1.19 -2.29
CA LEU A 70 -15.49 1.67 -3.29
C LEU A 70 -14.41 0.62 -3.56
N TRP A 71 -13.80 0.07 -2.52
CA TRP A 71 -12.75 -0.94 -2.65
C TRP A 71 -13.23 -2.23 -3.33
N ASN A 72 -14.45 -2.68 -3.04
CA ASN A 72 -15.04 -3.84 -3.72
C ASN A 72 -15.20 -3.57 -5.22
N LYS A 73 -15.64 -2.37 -5.61
CA LYS A 73 -15.77 -1.99 -7.02
C LYS A 73 -14.40 -1.94 -7.72
N MET A 74 -13.40 -1.34 -7.07
CA MET A 74 -12.03 -1.30 -7.61
C MET A 74 -11.43 -2.70 -7.77
N SER A 75 -11.66 -3.63 -6.82
CA SER A 75 -11.15 -5.00 -6.95
C SER A 75 -11.80 -5.75 -8.10
N THR A 76 -13.09 -5.53 -8.38
CA THR A 76 -13.75 -6.13 -9.54
C THR A 76 -13.23 -5.60 -10.87
N GLN A 77 -12.82 -4.33 -10.94
CA GLN A 77 -12.23 -3.73 -12.15
C GLN A 77 -10.77 -4.12 -12.36
N SER A 78 -10.10 -4.64 -11.35
CA SER A 78 -8.69 -5.05 -11.43
C SER A 78 -8.49 -6.42 -12.09
N ALA A 79 -9.52 -7.00 -12.70
CA ALA A 79 -9.43 -8.24 -13.45
C ALA A 79 -8.50 -8.06 -14.67
N GLY A 80 -7.34 -8.72 -14.65
CA GLY A 80 -6.30 -8.56 -15.68
C GLY A 80 -5.20 -7.53 -15.35
N ALA A 81 -5.23 -6.94 -14.15
CA ALA A 81 -4.16 -6.06 -13.68
C ALA A 81 -2.81 -6.83 -13.57
N PRO A 82 -1.67 -6.13 -13.70
CA PRO A 82 -0.37 -6.73 -13.42
C PRO A 82 -0.35 -7.33 -12.01
N PRO A 83 0.44 -8.40 -11.78
CA PRO A 83 0.52 -9.05 -10.49
C PRO A 83 0.65 -8.05 -9.33
N GLN A 84 0.00 -8.29 -8.20
CA GLN A 84 -0.08 -7.33 -7.09
C GLN A 84 1.28 -6.93 -6.48
N TRP A 85 2.34 -7.68 -6.75
CA TRP A 85 3.72 -7.33 -6.39
C TRP A 85 4.37 -6.32 -7.35
N LEU A 86 3.70 -5.96 -8.45
CA LEU A 86 4.09 -4.90 -9.38
C LEU A 86 3.19 -3.66 -9.30
N SER A 87 2.04 -3.75 -8.63
CA SER A 87 1.15 -2.61 -8.43
C SER A 87 1.73 -1.61 -7.42
N THR A 88 1.56 -0.32 -7.69
CA THR A 88 1.90 0.77 -6.76
C THR A 88 0.91 0.87 -5.59
N HIS A 89 -0.38 0.57 -5.84
CA HIS A 89 -1.44 0.51 -4.81
C HIS A 89 -2.23 -0.81 -4.93
N PRO A 90 -1.67 -1.96 -4.50
CA PRO A 90 -2.35 -3.23 -4.60
C PRO A 90 -3.57 -3.30 -3.68
N SER A 91 -4.70 -3.78 -4.21
CA SER A 91 -5.87 -4.16 -3.42
C SER A 91 -5.63 -5.54 -2.81
N HIS A 92 -5.34 -5.59 -1.50
CA HIS A 92 -5.23 -6.84 -0.77
C HIS A 92 -6.54 -7.17 -0.07
N ALA A 93 -6.94 -8.43 -0.05
CA ALA A 93 -8.08 -8.88 0.77
C ALA A 93 -7.87 -8.60 2.28
N SER A 94 -6.61 -8.52 2.73
CA SER A 94 -6.28 -8.05 4.09
C SER A 94 -6.63 -6.57 4.30
N ARG A 95 -6.35 -5.68 3.33
CA ARG A 95 -6.71 -4.26 3.40
C ARG A 95 -8.22 -4.06 3.42
N GLN A 96 -8.96 -4.79 2.59
CA GLN A 96 -10.44 -4.70 2.59
C GLN A 96 -11.03 -5.12 3.94
N ARG A 97 -10.48 -6.16 4.58
CA ARG A 97 -10.89 -6.58 5.93
C ARG A 97 -10.54 -5.53 6.99
N ASP A 98 -9.31 -5.03 6.97
CA ASP A 98 -8.86 -3.97 7.88
C ASP A 98 -9.73 -2.71 7.76
N LEU A 99 -9.98 -2.28 6.52
CA LEU A 99 -10.81 -1.14 6.21
C LEU A 99 -12.25 -1.32 6.70
N ALA A 100 -12.82 -2.52 6.54
CA ALA A 100 -14.17 -2.81 7.03
C ALA A 100 -14.25 -2.76 8.56
N GLU A 101 -13.25 -3.31 9.26
CA GLU A 101 -13.15 -3.22 10.72
C GLU A 101 -13.00 -1.76 11.17
N TYR A 102 -12.11 -1.01 10.53
CA TYR A 102 -11.85 0.38 10.90
C TYR A 102 -13.03 1.29 10.58
N ALA A 103 -13.74 1.06 9.46
CA ALA A 103 -14.97 1.76 9.11
C ALA A 103 -16.06 1.57 10.17
N ALA A 104 -16.19 0.36 10.73
CA ALA A 104 -17.09 0.10 11.85
C ALA A 104 -16.63 0.85 13.12
N ARG A 105 -15.32 0.88 13.39
CA ARG A 105 -14.73 1.59 14.54
C ARG A 105 -15.00 3.10 14.52
N VAL A 106 -14.92 3.74 13.35
CA VAL A 106 -15.12 5.21 13.22
C VAL A 106 -16.57 5.61 12.99
N MET A 107 -17.51 4.66 12.92
CA MET A 107 -18.94 4.94 12.75
C MET A 107 -19.51 5.98 13.75
N PRO A 108 -19.11 6.00 15.05
CA PRO A 108 -19.56 7.03 15.97
C PRO A 108 -19.15 8.45 15.57
N LEU A 109 -17.99 8.63 14.92
CA LEU A 109 -17.54 9.95 14.43
C LEU A 109 -18.46 10.48 13.34
N TYR A 110 -18.87 9.61 12.41
CA TYR A 110 -19.86 9.93 11.38
C TYR A 110 -21.23 10.29 11.98
N GLN A 111 -21.68 9.52 12.97
CA GLN A 111 -22.95 9.79 13.65
C GLN A 111 -22.94 11.12 14.42
N ALA A 112 -21.79 11.51 14.98
CA ALA A 112 -21.62 12.79 15.64
C ALA A 112 -21.61 13.96 14.65
N ALA A 113 -20.91 13.81 13.52
CA ALA A 113 -20.81 14.85 12.48
C ALA A 113 -22.14 15.13 11.73
N ARG A 114 -23.10 14.20 11.81
CA ARG A 114 -24.43 14.34 11.20
C ARG A 114 -25.47 15.05 12.07
N ARG A 115 -25.16 15.31 13.33
CA ARG A 115 -26.04 16.05 14.26
C ARG A 115 -25.80 17.53 14.13
#